data_AF-A0A4Y2UQG3-F1
#
_entry.id   AF-A0A4Y2UQG3-F1
#
_cell.length_a   1.000
_cell.length_b   1.000
_cell.length_c   1.000
_cell.angle_alpha   90.00
_cell.angle_beta   90.00
_cell.angle_gamma   90.00
#
_symmetry.space_group_name_H-M   'P 1'
#
loop_
_entity.id
_entity.type
_entity.pdbx_description
1 polymer ?
#
loop_
_entity_poly.entity_id
_entity_poly.type
_entity_poly.pdbx_seq_one_letter_code
_entity_poly.pdbx_strand_id
1 'polypeptide(L)'
;RFGRNVCTVHDCWQQWSKEGNASRRPGSGRPRGTTERKDRRVRHMALAHRTASAAEIRAAVGTTVTQRTVTNRLLQGHLRARRPVASIPLTPNHYRL
;
A
#
# COMPACT_ATOMS: atom_id res chain seq x y z
N ARG A 1 12.49 40.82 14.14
CA ARG A 1 11.27 40.11 14.65
C ARG A 1 10.88 39.04 13.64
N PHE A 2 10.69 37.78 14.05
CA PHE A 2 10.51 36.62 13.15
C PHE A 2 9.11 36.44 12.53
N GLY A 3 8.18 37.40 12.69
CA GLY A 3 6.83 37.31 12.09
C GLY A 3 5.99 36.10 12.55
N ARG A 4 6.36 35.45 13.66
CA ARG A 4 5.73 34.27 14.23
C ARG A 4 5.36 34.53 15.69
N ASN A 5 4.38 33.78 16.20
CA ASN A 5 4.01 33.81 17.62
C ASN A 5 5.19 33.31 18.48
N VAL A 6 5.39 33.94 19.64
CA VAL A 6 6.43 33.59 20.63
C VAL A 6 6.36 32.10 21.04
N CYS A 7 5.15 31.55 21.21
CA CYS A 7 4.97 30.13 21.52
C CYS A 7 5.55 29.23 20.42
N THR A 8 5.35 29.59 19.15
CA THR A 8 5.89 28.82 18.02
C THR A 8 7.42 28.82 17.99
N VAL A 9 8.04 29.94 18.38
CA VAL A 9 9.51 30.05 18.48
C VAL A 9 10.03 29.22 19.64
N HIS A 10 9.36 29.30 20.79
CA HIS A 10 9.70 28.51 21.98
C HIS A 10 9.57 27.00 21.73
N ASP A 11 8.48 26.55 21.10
CA ASP A 11 8.25 25.13 20.79
C ASP A 11 9.30 24.58 19.82
N CYS A 12 9.69 25.38 18.82
CA CYS A 12 10.74 25.02 17.87
C CYS A 12 12.10 24.88 18.58
N TRP A 13 12.43 25.82 19.47
CA TRP A 13 13.65 25.76 20.27
C TRP A 13 13.70 24.53 21.18
N GLN A 14 12.59 24.25 21.89
CA GLN A 14 12.47 23.09 22.75
C GLN A 14 12.59 21.77 21.97
N GLN A 15 11.99 21.69 20.78
CA GLN A 15 12.11 20.51 19.92
C GLN A 15 13.56 20.30 19.48
N TRP A 16 14.21 21.35 18.97
CA TRP A 16 15.60 21.28 18.54
C TRP A 16 16.54 20.90 19.69
N SER A 17 16.35 21.47 20.88
CA SER A 17 17.16 21.15 22.05
C SER A 17 17.03 19.69 22.51
N LYS A 18 15.87 19.06 22.28
CA LYS A 18 15.61 17.67 22.70
C LYS A 18 16.02 16.64 21.64
N GLU A 19 15.79 16.96 20.37
CA GLU A 19 15.92 16.00 19.27
C GLU A 19 17.10 16.26 18.34
N GLY A 20 17.79 17.41 18.47
CA GLY A 20 18.78 17.88 17.51
C GLY A 20 18.19 18.23 16.14
N ASN A 21 16.87 18.37 16.08
CA ASN A 21 16.08 18.35 14.85
C ASN A 21 15.03 19.47 14.88
N ALA A 22 15.07 20.36 13.88
CA ALA A 22 14.08 21.41 13.68
C ALA A 22 13.03 21.06 12.59
N SER A 23 13.09 19.85 12.04
CA SER A 23 12.10 19.38 11.07
C SER A 23 10.76 19.09 11.75
N ARG A 24 9.69 19.38 11.02
CA ARG A 24 8.33 19.13 11.48
C ARG A 24 8.12 17.63 11.63
N ARG A 25 7.65 17.20 12.81
CA ARG A 25 7.22 15.82 13.01
C ARG A 25 6.11 15.44 12.01
N PRO A 26 6.15 14.25 11.40
CA PRO A 26 5.07 13.77 10.55
C PRO A 26 3.74 13.78 11.30
N GLY A 27 2.69 14.28 10.66
CA GLY A 27 1.34 14.18 11.22
C GLY A 27 0.86 12.72 11.25
N SER A 28 0.04 12.37 12.25
CA SER A 28 -0.54 11.02 12.38
C SER A 28 -1.57 10.68 11.30
N GLY A 29 -2.09 11.68 10.59
CA GLY A 29 -3.06 11.49 9.51
C GLY A 29 -4.38 10.84 9.97
N ARG A 30 -5.28 10.58 9.02
CA ARG A 30 -6.52 9.86 9.31
C ARG A 30 -6.24 8.36 9.43
N PRO A 31 -6.75 7.67 10.47
CA PRO A 31 -6.70 6.23 10.55
C PRO A 31 -7.28 5.55 9.31
N ARG A 32 -6.65 4.46 8.88
CA ARG A 32 -7.07 3.72 7.69
C ARG A 32 -8.37 2.97 7.98
N GLY A 33 -9.31 3.00 7.03
CA GLY A 33 -10.54 2.21 7.08
C GLY A 33 -10.33 0.71 6.83
N THR A 34 -9.11 0.26 6.53
CA THR A 34 -8.77 -1.16 6.39
C THR A 34 -7.78 -1.60 7.46
N THR A 35 -7.88 -2.87 7.84
CA THR A 35 -6.98 -3.49 8.80
C THR A 35 -5.83 -4.19 8.07
N GLU A 36 -4.69 -4.34 8.74
CA GLU A 36 -3.52 -5.04 8.19
C GLU A 36 -3.85 -6.47 7.74
N ARG A 37 -4.76 -7.15 8.47
CA ARG A 37 -5.26 -8.48 8.11
C ARG A 37 -5.98 -8.48 6.75
N LYS A 38 -6.82 -7.47 6.47
CA LYS A 38 -7.50 -7.32 5.18
C LYS A 38 -6.50 -6.99 4.08
N ASP A 39 -5.57 -6.08 4.32
CA ASP A 39 -4.54 -5.69 3.36
C ASP A 39 -3.60 -6.86 3.02
N ARG A 40 -3.30 -7.73 3.99
CA ARG A 40 -2.57 -9.00 3.76
C ARG A 40 -3.35 -9.96 2.87
N ARG A 41 -4.66 -10.13 3.10
CA ARG A 41 -5.52 -10.98 2.25
C ARG A 41 -5.59 -10.44 0.81
N VAL A 42 -5.74 -9.13 0.63
CA VAL A 42 -5.71 -8.49 -0.69
C VAL A 42 -4.40 -8.80 -1.44
N ARG A 43 -3.25 -8.63 -0.78
CA ARG A 43 -1.93 -8.95 -1.37
C ARG A 43 -1.81 -10.42 -1.71
N HIS A 44 -2.22 -11.30 -0.80
CA HIS A 44 -2.17 -12.75 -1.03
C HIS A 44 -3.02 -13.17 -2.24
N MET A 45 -4.25 -12.67 -2.34
CA MET A 45 -5.13 -12.95 -3.48
C MET A 45 -4.55 -12.45 -4.81
N ALA A 46 -3.99 -11.24 -4.83
CA ALA A 46 -3.38 -10.69 -6.04
C ALA A 46 -2.14 -11.46 -6.50
N LEU A 47 -1.37 -12.02 -5.55
CA LEU A 47 -0.21 -12.85 -5.86
C LEU A 47 -0.59 -14.25 -6.34
N ALA A 48 -1.60 -14.86 -5.72
CA ALA A 48 -2.12 -16.17 -6.12
C ALA A 48 -2.83 -16.13 -7.49
N HIS A 49 -3.59 -15.07 -7.75
CA HIS A 49 -4.36 -14.89 -8.99
C HIS A 49 -3.89 -13.64 -9.73
N ARG A 50 -2.73 -13.73 -10.40
CA ARG A 50 -2.10 -12.58 -11.08
C ARG A 50 -2.93 -11.94 -12.20
N THR A 51 -3.96 -12.60 -12.69
CA THR A 51 -4.90 -12.11 -13.71
C THR A 51 -6.20 -11.57 -13.13
N ALA A 52 -6.47 -11.76 -11.83
CA ALA A 52 -7.71 -11.33 -11.21
C ALA A 52 -7.82 -9.80 -11.14
N SER A 53 -9.02 -9.32 -11.41
CA SER A 53 -9.41 -7.92 -11.29
C SER A 53 -9.56 -7.50 -9.82
N ALA A 54 -9.53 -6.19 -9.58
CA ALA A 54 -9.79 -5.64 -8.24
C ALA A 54 -11.21 -5.99 -7.72
N ALA A 55 -12.17 -6.21 -8.63
CA ALA A 55 -13.53 -6.60 -8.26
C ALA A 55 -13.58 -8.06 -7.77
N GLU A 56 -12.89 -8.98 -8.43
CA GLU A 56 -12.77 -10.38 -8.02
C GLU A 56 -12.00 -10.52 -6.70
N ILE A 57 -10.89 -9.78 -6.56
CA ILE A 57 -10.12 -9.73 -5.32
C ILE A 57 -10.97 -9.19 -4.17
N ARG A 58 -11.77 -8.14 -4.42
CA ARG A 58 -12.73 -7.64 -3.42
C ARG A 58 -13.76 -8.70 -3.04
N ALA A 59 -14.35 -9.38 -4.00
CA ALA A 59 -15.34 -10.42 -3.75
C ALA A 59 -14.77 -11.53 -2.85
N ALA A 60 -13.51 -11.94 -3.07
CA ALA A 60 -12.84 -12.95 -2.26
C ALA A 60 -12.45 -12.48 -0.85
N VAL A 61 -12.10 -11.20 -0.68
CA VAL A 61 -11.72 -10.63 0.64
C VAL A 61 -12.95 -10.28 1.48
N GLY A 62 -14.08 -10.00 0.85
CA GLY A 62 -15.35 -9.62 1.47
C GLY A 62 -15.75 -8.17 1.19
N THR A 63 -17.04 -7.87 1.38
CA THR A 63 -17.69 -6.62 0.94
C THR A 63 -17.32 -5.37 1.75
N THR A 64 -16.61 -5.49 2.88
CA THR A 64 -16.30 -4.33 3.73
C THR A 64 -15.34 -3.34 3.06
N VAL A 65 -14.61 -3.75 2.02
CA VAL A 65 -13.60 -2.92 1.36
C VAL A 65 -14.09 -2.55 -0.03
N THR A 66 -14.09 -1.26 -0.37
CA THR A 66 -14.47 -0.82 -1.72
C THR A 66 -13.42 -1.21 -2.75
N GLN A 67 -13.82 -1.38 -4.01
CA GLN A 67 -12.88 -1.72 -5.09
C GLN A 67 -11.78 -0.68 -5.24
N ARG A 68 -12.11 0.61 -5.07
CA ARG A 68 -11.11 1.69 -5.09
C ARG A 68 -10.06 1.54 -3.99
N THR A 69 -10.48 1.13 -2.79
CA THR A 69 -9.55 0.83 -1.70
C THR A 69 -8.65 -0.35 -2.04
N VAL A 70 -9.20 -1.43 -2.62
CA VAL A 70 -8.40 -2.57 -3.10
C VAL A 70 -7.36 -2.12 -4.13
N THR A 71 -7.76 -1.33 -5.13
CA THR A 71 -6.83 -0.78 -6.13
C THR A 71 -5.72 0.04 -5.48
N ASN A 72 -6.05 0.92 -4.53
CA ASN A 72 -5.05 1.72 -3.82
C ASN A 72 -4.06 0.85 -3.02
N ARG A 73 -4.51 -0.24 -2.41
CA ARG A 73 -3.64 -1.19 -1.68
C ARG A 73 -2.71 -1.96 -2.60
N LEU A 74 -3.20 -2.37 -3.76
CA LEU A 74 -2.35 -3.03 -4.76
C LEU A 74 -1.28 -2.08 -5.27
N LEU A 75 -1.64 -0.81 -5.55
CA LEU A 75 -0.68 0.21 -5.97
C LEU A 75 0.39 0.49 -4.91
N GLN A 76 -0.01 0.63 -3.64
CA GLN A 76 0.93 0.79 -2.51
C GLN A 76 1.87 -0.40 -2.34
N GLY A 77 1.39 -1.61 -2.63
CA GLY A 77 2.20 -2.83 -2.62
C GLY A 77 2.96 -3.09 -3.92
N HIS A 78 2.93 -2.17 -4.90
CA HIS A 78 3.50 -2.34 -6.23
C HIS A 78 3.01 -3.62 -6.97
N LEU A 79 1.81 -4.08 -6.65
CA LEU A 79 1.18 -5.22 -7.29
C LEU A 79 0.33 -4.75 -8.47
N ARG A 80 0.55 -5.37 -9.63
CA ARG A 80 -0.22 -5.13 -10.85
C ARG A 80 -0.64 -6.47 -11.44
N ALA A 81 -1.82 -6.48 -12.05
CA ALA A 81 -2.24 -7.61 -12.85
C ALA A 81 -1.21 -7.84 -13.97
N ARG A 82 -0.80 -9.10 -14.16
CA ARG A 82 0.10 -9.48 -15.26
C ARG A 82 -0.70 -10.23 -16.29
N ARG A 83 -0.56 -9.85 -17.56
CA ARG A 83 -0.97 -10.71 -18.67
C ARG A 83 0.04 -11.86 -18.75
N PRO A 84 -0.40 -13.13 -18.83
CA PRO A 84 0.53 -14.21 -19.14
C PRO A 84 1.18 -13.89 -20.50
N VAL A 85 2.52 -13.96 -20.54
CA VAL A 85 3.23 -14.02 -21.82
C VAL A 85 2.71 -15.28 -22.51
N ALA A 86 2.33 -15.18 -23.78
CA ALA A 86 1.75 -16.30 -24.53
C ALA A 86 2.49 -17.59 -24.20
N SER A 87 1.80 -18.54 -23.56
CA SER A 87 2.39 -19.84 -23.26
C SER A 87 2.52 -20.54 -24.59
N ILE A 88 3.73 -20.85 -25.02
CA ILE A 88 3.93 -21.80 -26.11
C ILE A 88 3.35 -23.13 -25.59
N PRO A 89 2.33 -23.71 -26.24
CA PRO A 89 1.83 -25.01 -25.84
C PRO A 89 2.99 -26.00 -25.99
N LEU A 90 3.42 -26.58 -24.87
CA LEU A 90 4.41 -27.64 -24.90
C LEU A 90 3.77 -28.84 -25.60
N THR A 91 4.24 -29.14 -26.81
CA THR A 91 3.89 -30.40 -27.48
C THR A 91 4.38 -31.57 -26.62
N PRO A 92 3.67 -32.73 -26.59
CA PRO A 92 4.03 -33.88 -25.76
C PRO A 92 5.49 -34.37 -25.89
N ASN A 93 6.17 -34.04 -26.97
CA ASN A 93 7.57 -34.40 -27.23
C ASN A 93 8.61 -33.60 -26.42
N HIS A 94 8.22 -32.65 -25.57
CA HIS A 94 9.14 -31.87 -24.75
C HIS A 94 9.47 -32.49 -23.37
N TYR A 95 9.06 -33.74 -23.11
CA TYR A 95 9.51 -34.51 -21.94
C TYR A 95 10.77 -35.33 -22.27
N ARG A 96 11.94 -34.69 -22.35
CA ARG A 96 13.29 -35.31 -22.30
C ARG A 96 14.23 -34.24 -21.72
N LEU A 97 14.95 -34.43 -20.60
CA LEU A 97 15.62 -35.59 -20.00
C LEU A 97 15.31 -35.71 -18.51
#